data_AF-A0ABD3PG99-F1
#
_entry.id   AF-A0ABD3PG99-F1
#
_cell.length_a   1.000
_cell.length_b   1.000
_cell.length_c   1.000
_cell.angle_alpha   90.00
_cell.angle_beta   90.00
_cell.angle_gamma   90.00
#
_symmetry.space_group_name_H-M   'P 1'
#
loop_
_entity.id
_entity.type
_entity.pdbx_description
1 polymer ?
#
loop_
_entity_poly.entity_id
_entity_poly.type
_entity_poly.pdbx_seq_one_letter_code
_entity_poly.pdbx_strand_id
1 'polypeptide(L)'
;MFEDSSNFAIALQFFTVVLATRWLLKSKATAAKKLNVDYGGDVSLPLPLKIIASLPDSIRIPLLVKLAKPSPPKDSIDILGTKEVDPYKKREILPGKIWGVKYTCITDPELGKFLEMFMEGTKEERKAAAIQNAPDHLRAILKEDFDRKQKYDALSDVEKAKLGGDSCQEMFVIKINADDLLLYNPVRMHLEMIDWINQRGQVKYIVSGSSAHTNHLPGTAAAFPNAIIICASAADAKCQAVGMRPADYLYDLHEDEPLPKSYLHRGTMKHATDALNGQAKLFHVRGDVMTQSLLLLAHGHLFEVDLVYSSSDETKRESNFETGSSIIHSGHRLFTHAFVSEKVKVR
;
A
#
# COMPACT_ATOMS: atom_id res chain seq x y z
N MET A 1 -28.13 21.10 -16.20
CA MET A 1 -28.86 21.27 -14.92
C MET A 1 -29.32 19.90 -14.36
N PHE A 2 -28.47 18.86 -14.43
CA PHE A 2 -28.75 17.50 -13.93
C PHE A 2 -27.47 16.81 -13.39
N GLU A 3 -26.58 17.56 -12.72
CA GLU A 3 -25.39 16.99 -12.07
C GLU A 3 -25.53 16.85 -10.54
N ASP A 4 -26.51 17.51 -9.91
CA ASP A 4 -26.68 17.49 -8.45
C ASP A 4 -27.41 16.25 -7.87
N SER A 5 -28.12 15.48 -8.71
CA SER A 5 -28.85 14.29 -8.25
C SER A 5 -27.94 13.10 -7.88
N SER A 6 -26.73 13.07 -8.44
CA SER A 6 -25.71 12.04 -8.18
C SER A 6 -25.17 12.11 -6.75
N ASN A 7 -24.80 13.31 -6.30
CA ASN A 7 -24.17 13.52 -5.00
C ASN A 7 -25.14 13.29 -3.84
N PHE A 8 -26.43 13.62 -4.03
CA PHE A 8 -27.47 13.36 -3.04
C PHE A 8 -27.76 11.85 -2.88
N ALA A 9 -27.79 11.10 -3.98
CA ALA A 9 -27.99 9.65 -3.92
C ALA A 9 -26.82 8.93 -3.22
N ILE A 10 -25.58 9.39 -3.46
CA ILE A 10 -24.39 8.88 -2.78
C ILE A 10 -24.44 9.21 -1.28
N ALA A 11 -24.81 10.45 -0.91
CA ALA A 11 -24.95 10.85 0.49
C ALA A 11 -26.05 10.05 1.23
N LEU A 12 -27.18 9.79 0.58
CA LEU A 12 -28.29 9.03 1.15
C LEU A 12 -27.95 7.54 1.33
N GLN A 13 -27.24 6.95 0.36
CA GLN A 13 -26.70 5.59 0.48
C GLN A 13 -25.69 5.50 1.63
N PHE A 14 -24.83 6.52 1.78
CA PHE A 14 -23.88 6.61 2.88
C PHE A 14 -24.60 6.68 4.24
N PHE A 15 -25.65 7.52 4.37
CA PHE A 15 -26.41 7.67 5.60
C PHE A 15 -27.14 6.38 6.01
N THR A 16 -27.69 5.66 5.03
CA THR A 16 -28.40 4.38 5.26
C THR A 16 -27.43 3.30 5.74
N VAL A 17 -26.23 3.26 5.16
CA VAL A 17 -25.14 2.35 5.58
C VAL A 17 -24.69 2.68 7.01
N VAL A 18 -24.51 3.95 7.36
CA VAL A 18 -24.13 4.38 8.73
C VAL A 18 -25.12 3.87 9.78
N LEU A 19 -26.43 3.96 9.51
CA LEU A 19 -27.46 3.50 10.44
C LEU A 19 -27.50 1.97 10.58
N ALA A 20 -27.33 1.23 9.47
CA ALA A 20 -27.29 -0.23 9.49
C ALA A 20 -26.06 -0.79 10.23
N THR A 21 -24.90 -0.16 10.07
CA THR A 21 -23.66 -0.57 10.73
C THR A 21 -23.70 -0.32 12.24
N ARG A 22 -24.32 0.79 12.67
CA ARG A 22 -24.53 1.07 14.10
C ARG A 22 -25.41 0.04 14.81
N TRP A 23 -26.32 -0.60 14.08
CA TRP A 23 -27.16 -1.68 14.58
C TRP A 23 -26.41 -3.03 14.63
N LEU A 24 -25.63 -3.35 13.60
CA LEU A 24 -24.81 -4.58 13.53
C LEU A 24 -23.66 -4.62 14.57
N LEU A 25 -23.03 -3.48 14.86
CA LEU A 25 -21.97 -3.39 15.87
C LEU A 25 -22.46 -3.63 17.31
N LYS A 26 -23.78 -3.67 17.55
CA LYS A 26 -24.36 -4.07 18.83
C LYS A 26 -24.59 -5.58 18.97
N SER A 27 -24.39 -6.38 17.92
CA SER A 27 -24.63 -7.83 17.95
C SER A 27 -23.36 -8.63 17.72
N LYS A 28 -22.74 -9.06 18.83
CA LYS A 28 -21.82 -10.20 19.04
C LYS A 28 -20.57 -10.34 18.13
N ALA A 29 -19.41 -10.52 18.77
CA ALA A 29 -18.41 -11.49 18.32
C ALA A 29 -17.48 -11.93 19.47
N THR A 30 -17.40 -13.23 19.69
CA THR A 30 -16.31 -13.93 20.39
C THR A 30 -15.63 -14.87 19.39
N ALA A 31 -14.29 -14.87 19.37
CA ALA A 31 -13.33 -15.95 19.05
C ALA A 31 -12.20 -15.58 18.07
N ALA A 32 -11.07 -16.28 18.30
CA ALA A 32 -9.71 -16.18 17.75
C ALA A 32 -8.88 -14.94 18.20
N LYS A 33 -7.80 -15.20 18.96
CA LYS A 33 -6.74 -14.21 19.19
C LYS A 33 -5.91 -14.09 17.91
N LYS A 34 -6.38 -13.19 17.05
CA LYS A 34 -5.66 -12.67 15.88
C LYS A 34 -4.32 -12.07 16.34
N LEU A 35 -3.35 -12.01 15.44
CA LEU A 35 -2.28 -11.03 15.56
C LEU A 35 -2.95 -9.66 15.42
N ASN A 36 -3.53 -9.16 16.51
CA ASN A 36 -4.15 -7.85 16.53
C ASN A 36 -2.99 -6.87 16.36
N VAL A 37 -2.90 -6.25 15.19
CA VAL A 37 -2.33 -4.91 15.12
C VAL A 37 -3.31 -4.04 15.91
N ASP A 38 -3.04 -3.93 17.20
CA ASP A 38 -3.60 -2.87 18.00
C ASP A 38 -2.91 -1.60 17.48
N TYR A 39 -3.62 -0.87 16.62
CA TYR A 39 -3.28 0.52 16.34
C TYR A 39 -3.44 1.22 17.69
N GLY A 40 -2.37 1.24 18.49
CA GLY A 40 -2.38 1.67 19.89
C GLY A 40 -3.21 2.93 20.07
N GLY A 41 -3.86 3.04 21.23
CA GLY A 41 -4.82 4.11 21.56
C GLY A 41 -4.47 5.45 20.91
N ASP A 42 -5.43 5.98 20.16
CA ASP A 42 -5.41 7.27 19.45
C ASP A 42 -4.79 7.36 18.04
N VAL A 43 -4.63 6.28 17.29
CA VAL A 43 -4.69 6.43 15.81
C VAL A 43 -6.15 6.63 15.41
N SER A 44 -6.67 7.85 15.61
CA SER A 44 -8.04 8.20 15.23
C SER A 44 -8.11 8.30 13.70
N LEU A 45 -8.22 7.16 13.01
CA LEU A 45 -8.73 7.16 11.65
C LEU A 45 -9.99 8.04 11.63
N PRO A 46 -10.13 8.97 10.67
CA PRO A 46 -11.32 9.79 10.59
C PRO A 46 -12.57 8.92 10.62
N LEU A 47 -13.63 9.41 11.29
CA LEU A 47 -14.86 8.65 11.49
C LEU A 47 -15.40 8.01 10.20
N PRO A 48 -15.39 8.67 9.03
CA PRO A 48 -15.80 8.04 7.78
C PRO A 48 -14.95 6.81 7.39
N LEU A 49 -13.63 6.86 7.57
CA LEU A 49 -12.76 5.72 7.28
C LEU A 49 -13.02 4.58 8.27
N LYS A 50 -13.27 4.88 9.54
CA LYS A 50 -13.71 3.87 10.54
C LYS A 50 -15.04 3.22 10.15
N ILE A 51 -15.98 3.98 9.62
CA ILE A 51 -17.26 3.46 9.13
C ILE A 51 -17.01 2.51 7.96
N ILE A 52 -16.27 2.95 6.94
CA ILE A 52 -15.95 2.11 5.76
C ILE A 52 -15.22 0.83 6.18
N ALA A 53 -14.24 0.95 7.08
CA ALA A 53 -13.50 -0.16 7.67
C ALA A 53 -14.40 -1.19 8.37
N SER A 54 -15.49 -0.73 9.00
CA SER A 54 -16.45 -1.59 9.71
C SER A 54 -17.50 -2.27 8.82
N LEU A 55 -17.53 -1.98 7.51
CA LEU A 55 -18.48 -2.58 6.59
C LEU A 55 -18.09 -4.02 6.23
N PRO A 56 -19.07 -4.93 6.07
CA PRO A 56 -18.80 -6.26 5.49
C PRO A 56 -18.18 -6.16 4.10
N ASP A 57 -17.32 -7.12 3.75
CA ASP A 57 -16.58 -7.14 2.48
C ASP A 57 -17.48 -7.08 1.24
N SER A 58 -18.67 -7.69 1.32
CA SER A 58 -19.69 -7.67 0.28
C SER A 58 -20.19 -6.26 -0.07
N ILE A 59 -20.05 -5.30 0.84
CA ILE A 59 -20.39 -3.88 0.65
C ILE A 59 -19.11 -3.07 0.43
N ARG A 60 -18.10 -3.33 1.25
CA ARG A 60 -16.83 -2.58 1.31
C ARG A 60 -16.04 -2.69 0.01
N ILE A 61 -15.87 -3.89 -0.54
CA ILE A 61 -15.08 -4.08 -1.77
C ILE A 61 -15.72 -3.36 -2.96
N PRO A 62 -17.02 -3.53 -3.28
CA PRO A 62 -17.65 -2.77 -4.36
C PRO A 62 -17.56 -1.24 -4.19
N LEU A 63 -17.63 -0.74 -2.94
CA LEU A 63 -17.43 0.67 -2.65
C LEU A 63 -16.00 1.11 -2.97
N LEU A 64 -14.99 0.36 -2.52
CA LEU A 64 -13.58 0.65 -2.82
C LEU A 64 -13.29 0.59 -4.32
N VAL A 65 -13.91 -0.32 -5.06
CA VAL A 65 -13.79 -0.40 -6.53
C VAL A 65 -14.33 0.86 -7.21
N LYS A 66 -15.43 1.43 -6.70
CA LYS A 66 -15.99 2.68 -7.24
C LYS A 66 -15.15 3.90 -6.91
N LEU A 67 -14.61 3.96 -5.69
CA LEU A 67 -13.90 5.13 -5.17
C LEU A 67 -12.42 5.19 -5.60
N ALA A 68 -11.78 4.04 -5.82
CA ALA A 68 -10.33 3.95 -6.02
C ALA A 68 -10.00 3.03 -7.20
N LYS A 69 -10.54 3.35 -8.38
CA LYS A 69 -10.12 2.67 -9.62
C LYS A 69 -8.64 2.95 -9.87
N PRO A 70 -7.84 1.94 -10.24
CA PRO A 70 -6.43 2.15 -10.55
C PRO A 70 -6.29 3.16 -11.69
N SER A 71 -5.56 4.23 -11.40
CA SER A 71 -5.18 5.24 -12.39
C SER A 71 -3.71 5.57 -12.16
N PRO A 72 -2.81 5.27 -13.12
CA PRO A 72 -1.41 5.64 -12.97
C PRO A 72 -1.29 7.16 -12.80
N PRO A 73 -0.63 7.65 -11.73
CA PRO A 73 -0.33 9.08 -11.60
C PRO A 73 0.63 9.51 -12.71
N LYS A 74 0.57 10.79 -13.08
CA LYS A 74 1.53 11.38 -14.01
C LYS A 74 2.91 11.46 -13.37
N ASP A 75 3.96 11.24 -14.16
CA ASP A 75 5.34 11.41 -13.74
C ASP A 75 6.07 12.45 -14.58
N SER A 76 7.37 12.60 -14.32
CA SER A 76 8.22 13.53 -15.06
C SER A 76 8.25 13.27 -16.56
N ILE A 77 8.18 12.00 -17.00
CA ILE A 77 8.22 11.64 -18.41
C ILE A 77 6.92 12.08 -19.09
N ASP A 78 5.76 11.84 -18.48
CA ASP A 78 4.48 12.27 -19.04
C ASP A 78 4.36 13.79 -19.17
N ILE A 79 4.88 14.52 -18.18
CA ILE A 79 4.69 15.97 -18.06
C ILE A 79 5.69 16.73 -18.90
N LEU A 80 6.96 16.31 -18.87
CA LEU A 80 8.04 16.99 -19.58
C LEU A 80 8.14 16.51 -21.04
N GLY A 81 7.61 15.32 -21.35
CA GLY A 81 7.76 14.70 -22.67
C GLY A 81 9.19 14.29 -23.01
N THR A 82 10.09 14.30 -22.02
CA THR A 82 11.51 13.96 -22.17
C THR A 82 11.95 12.99 -21.08
N LYS A 83 13.05 12.27 -21.35
CA LYS A 83 13.72 11.40 -20.35
C LYS A 83 14.82 12.14 -19.58
N GLU A 84 14.83 13.47 -19.59
CA GLU A 84 15.87 14.26 -18.90
C GLU A 84 15.83 14.06 -17.38
N VAL A 85 14.64 13.73 -16.85
CA VAL A 85 14.43 13.43 -15.43
C VAL A 85 13.95 11.98 -15.30
N ASP A 86 14.84 11.08 -14.90
CA ASP A 86 14.51 9.68 -14.60
C ASP A 86 13.59 9.63 -13.36
N PRO A 87 12.33 9.15 -13.48
CA PRO A 87 11.42 9.05 -12.34
C PRO A 87 11.83 7.92 -11.37
N TYR A 88 12.89 7.15 -11.69
CA TYR A 88 13.34 6.03 -10.88
C TYR A 88 14.70 6.29 -10.22
N LYS A 89 14.77 6.01 -8.92
CA LYS A 89 16.01 5.84 -8.17
C LYS A 89 16.16 4.38 -7.77
N LYS A 90 17.11 3.70 -8.41
CA LYS A 90 17.44 2.28 -8.17
C LYS A 90 18.55 2.19 -7.12
N ARG A 91 18.42 1.25 -6.18
CA ARG A 91 19.48 0.88 -5.22
C ARG A 91 19.57 -0.63 -5.10
N GLU A 92 20.78 -1.16 -5.04
CA GLU A 92 21.00 -2.54 -4.66
C GLU A 92 21.05 -2.63 -3.13
N ILE A 93 20.19 -3.47 -2.56
CA ILE A 93 20.05 -3.64 -1.11
C ILE A 93 20.87 -4.85 -0.66
N LEU A 94 20.74 -5.96 -1.40
CA LEU A 94 21.51 -7.17 -1.20
C LEU A 94 22.13 -7.57 -2.55
N PRO A 95 23.47 -7.60 -2.68
CA PRO A 95 24.14 -7.84 -3.95
C PRO A 95 23.60 -9.06 -4.71
N GLY A 96 23.16 -8.83 -5.95
CA GLY A 96 22.63 -9.86 -6.84
C GLY A 96 21.29 -10.46 -6.42
N LYS A 97 20.66 -9.98 -5.35
CA LYS A 97 19.48 -10.63 -4.74
C LYS A 97 18.29 -9.70 -4.53
N ILE A 98 18.52 -8.48 -4.05
CA ILE A 98 17.44 -7.53 -3.72
C ILE A 98 17.82 -6.15 -4.24
N TRP A 99 16.90 -5.55 -4.99
CA TRP A 99 16.98 -4.15 -5.42
C TRP A 99 15.74 -3.39 -4.96
N GLY A 100 15.94 -2.18 -4.46
CA GLY A 100 14.87 -1.22 -4.21
C GLY A 100 14.77 -0.24 -5.37
N VAL A 101 13.56 0.01 -5.84
CA VAL A 101 13.26 0.98 -6.89
C VAL A 101 12.28 1.99 -6.31
N LYS A 102 12.79 3.20 -6.03
CA LYS A 102 11.96 4.35 -5.68
C LYS A 102 11.48 4.99 -6.97
N TYR A 103 10.17 5.08 -7.16
CA TYR A 103 9.51 5.78 -8.25
C TYR A 103 8.89 7.05 -7.71
N THR A 104 9.03 8.15 -8.45
CA THR A 104 8.42 9.42 -8.07
C THR A 104 7.42 9.90 -9.10
N CYS A 105 6.35 10.52 -8.62
CA CYS A 105 5.24 10.99 -9.43
C CYS A 105 4.61 12.26 -8.84
N ILE A 106 3.68 12.84 -9.60
CA ILE A 106 2.84 13.93 -9.13
C ILE A 106 1.49 13.36 -8.70
N THR A 107 1.12 13.68 -7.46
CA THR A 107 -0.15 13.29 -6.86
C THR A 107 -1.30 13.93 -7.64
N ASP A 108 -2.31 13.12 -7.96
CA ASP A 108 -3.55 13.64 -8.55
C ASP A 108 -4.23 14.60 -7.57
N PRO A 109 -4.49 15.87 -7.95
CA PRO A 109 -5.22 16.82 -7.10
C PRO A 109 -6.57 16.31 -6.61
N GLU A 110 -7.25 15.46 -7.39
CA GLU A 110 -8.55 14.89 -7.01
C GLU A 110 -8.43 13.89 -5.87
N LEU A 111 -7.31 13.15 -5.78
CA LEU A 111 -7.04 12.29 -4.63
C LEU A 111 -6.87 13.12 -3.35
N GLY A 112 -6.20 14.28 -3.44
CA GLY A 112 -6.07 15.22 -2.34
C GLY A 112 -7.43 15.72 -1.85
N LYS A 113 -8.29 16.18 -2.77
CA LYS A 113 -9.66 16.61 -2.44
C LYS A 113 -10.49 15.48 -1.82
N PHE A 114 -10.39 14.27 -2.37
CA PHE A 114 -11.09 13.11 -1.85
C PHE A 114 -10.68 12.81 -0.40
N LEU A 115 -9.38 12.82 -0.09
CA LEU A 115 -8.89 12.63 1.28
C LEU A 115 -9.34 13.77 2.21
N GLU A 116 -9.34 15.01 1.71
CA GLU A 116 -9.82 16.18 2.47
C GLU A 116 -11.30 16.08 2.86
N MET A 117 -12.15 15.45 2.03
CA MET A 117 -13.57 15.22 2.36
C MET A 117 -13.78 14.36 3.61
N PHE A 118 -12.79 13.54 3.98
CA PHE A 118 -12.85 12.70 5.17
C PHE A 118 -12.20 13.32 6.39
N MET A 119 -11.54 14.47 6.25
CA MET A 119 -10.88 15.16 7.34
C MET A 119 -11.78 16.25 7.93
N GLU A 120 -11.87 16.32 9.24
CA GLU A 120 -12.61 17.38 9.94
C GLU A 120 -11.86 18.73 9.84
N GLY A 121 -12.62 19.84 9.84
CA GLY A 121 -12.10 21.21 9.78
C GLY A 121 -11.62 21.68 8.40
N THR A 122 -11.19 22.93 8.32
CA THR A 122 -10.51 23.50 7.15
C THR A 122 -9.02 23.12 7.12
N LYS A 123 -8.36 23.29 5.96
CA LYS A 123 -6.91 23.04 5.84
C LYS A 123 -6.10 23.91 6.82
N GLU A 124 -6.51 25.16 7.03
CA GLU A 124 -5.85 26.07 7.97
C GLU A 124 -6.10 25.70 9.44
N GLU A 125 -7.32 25.28 9.79
CA GLU A 125 -7.63 24.77 11.13
C GLU A 125 -6.81 23.52 11.46
N ARG A 126 -6.69 22.60 10.50
CA ARG A 126 -5.85 21.40 10.65
C ARG A 126 -4.38 21.74 10.80
N LYS A 127 -3.86 22.68 9.99
CA LYS A 127 -2.48 23.18 10.10
C LYS A 127 -2.23 23.79 11.48
N ALA A 128 -3.12 24.67 11.93
CA ALA A 128 -3.02 25.32 13.23
C ALA A 128 -3.05 24.30 14.39
N ALA A 129 -3.99 23.36 14.36
CA ALA A 129 -4.10 22.30 15.35
C ALA A 129 -2.86 21.39 15.36
N ALA A 130 -2.34 21.00 14.20
CA ALA A 130 -1.13 20.17 14.10
C ALA A 130 0.10 20.88 14.70
N ILE A 131 0.28 22.17 14.42
CA ILE A 131 1.36 22.98 15.01
C ILE A 131 1.17 23.14 16.53
N GLN A 132 -0.05 23.44 16.98
CA GLN A 132 -0.34 23.63 18.40
C GLN A 132 -0.08 22.35 19.22
N ASN A 133 -0.47 21.20 18.69
CA ASN A 133 -0.36 19.90 19.35
C ASN A 133 1.04 19.26 19.20
N ALA A 134 1.90 19.77 18.32
CA ALA A 134 3.26 19.27 18.19
C ALA A 134 4.11 19.61 19.44
N PRO A 135 5.07 18.74 19.83
CA PRO A 135 6.07 19.05 20.85
C PRO A 135 6.79 20.38 20.55
N ASP A 136 7.13 21.15 21.58
CA ASP A 136 7.68 22.51 21.42
C ASP A 136 8.87 22.58 20.44
N HIS A 137 9.78 21.61 20.51
CA HIS A 137 10.97 21.55 19.64
C HIS A 137 10.65 21.21 18.17
N LEU A 138 9.44 20.71 17.86
CA LEU A 138 8.99 20.39 16.51
C LEU A 138 8.08 21.47 15.92
N ARG A 139 7.52 22.40 16.71
CA ARG A 139 6.55 23.39 16.21
C ARG A 139 7.12 24.28 15.10
N ALA A 140 8.35 24.76 15.27
CA ALA A 140 9.01 25.60 14.26
C ALA A 140 9.28 24.82 12.96
N ILE A 141 9.76 23.57 13.09
CA ILE A 141 10.01 22.67 11.97
C ILE A 141 8.72 22.39 11.21
N LEU A 142 7.65 22.04 11.94
CA LEU A 142 6.36 21.73 11.33
C LEU A 142 5.75 22.95 10.63
N LYS A 143 5.93 24.16 11.18
CA LYS A 143 5.52 25.39 10.52
C LYS A 143 6.29 25.61 9.20
N GLU A 144 7.61 25.44 9.22
CA GLU A 144 8.45 25.53 8.02
C GLU A 144 8.05 24.49 6.98
N ASP A 145 7.75 23.25 7.40
CA ASP A 145 7.28 22.18 6.53
C ASP A 145 5.96 22.52 5.85
N PHE A 146 5.00 23.07 6.59
CA PHE A 146 3.74 23.52 6.00
C PHE A 146 3.93 24.67 5.02
N ASP A 147 4.79 25.63 5.32
CA ASP A 147 5.07 26.77 4.44
C ASP A 147 5.82 26.31 3.18
N ARG A 148 6.75 25.37 3.31
CA ARG A 148 7.44 24.72 2.18
C ARG A 148 6.45 23.94 1.32
N LYS A 149 5.55 23.16 1.92
CA LYS A 149 4.49 22.43 1.20
C LYS A 149 3.56 23.38 0.47
N GLN A 150 3.16 24.50 1.08
CA GLN A 150 2.32 25.51 0.43
C GLN A 150 3.01 26.15 -0.78
N LYS A 151 4.30 26.51 -0.64
CA LYS A 151 5.10 27.03 -1.78
C LYS A 151 5.22 26.00 -2.90
N TYR A 152 5.46 24.74 -2.54
CA TYR A 152 5.52 23.65 -3.51
C TYR A 152 4.18 23.42 -4.20
N ASP A 153 3.07 23.43 -3.46
CA ASP A 153 1.72 23.22 -4.00
C ASP A 153 1.33 24.29 -5.01
N ALA A 154 1.84 25.50 -4.84
CA ALA A 154 1.66 26.63 -5.75
C ALA A 154 2.48 26.52 -7.06
N LEU A 155 3.45 25.61 -7.15
CA LEU A 155 4.20 25.36 -8.38
C LEU A 155 3.33 24.71 -9.45
N SER A 156 3.63 24.98 -10.71
CA SER A 156 3.04 24.26 -11.85
C SER A 156 3.49 22.80 -11.88
N ASP A 157 2.71 21.91 -12.52
CA ASP A 157 3.09 20.50 -12.69
C ASP A 157 4.44 20.34 -13.40
N VAL A 158 4.78 21.22 -14.34
CA VAL A 158 6.08 21.23 -15.03
C VAL A 158 7.22 21.51 -14.06
N GLU A 159 7.07 22.49 -13.17
CA GLU A 159 8.07 22.80 -12.15
C GLU A 159 8.20 21.68 -11.13
N LYS A 160 7.07 21.12 -10.67
CA LYS A 160 7.04 19.95 -9.77
C LYS A 160 7.73 18.74 -10.39
N ALA A 161 7.47 18.46 -11.67
CA ALA A 161 8.10 17.37 -12.41
C ALA A 161 9.63 17.54 -12.50
N LYS A 162 10.13 18.77 -12.70
CA LYS A 162 11.57 19.08 -12.69
C LYS A 162 12.22 18.86 -11.32
N LEU A 163 11.45 18.97 -10.25
CA LEU A 163 11.87 18.68 -8.88
C LEU A 163 11.72 17.19 -8.50
N GLY A 164 11.25 16.36 -9.44
CA GLY A 164 11.08 14.93 -9.23
C GLY A 164 9.70 14.52 -8.71
N GLY A 165 8.74 15.42 -8.58
CA GLY A 165 7.39 15.11 -8.09
C GLY A 165 7.24 15.18 -6.56
N ASP A 166 6.02 14.94 -6.08
CA ASP A 166 5.62 15.10 -4.67
C ASP A 166 5.19 13.82 -3.97
N SER A 167 5.08 12.73 -4.72
CA SER A 167 4.77 11.41 -4.22
C SER A 167 5.83 10.43 -4.64
N CYS A 168 5.99 9.42 -3.80
CA CYS A 168 7.01 8.40 -3.93
C CYS A 168 6.37 7.05 -3.63
N GLN A 169 6.66 6.06 -4.47
CA GLN A 169 6.35 4.67 -4.22
C GLN A 169 7.61 3.83 -4.33
N GLU A 170 7.76 2.83 -3.47
CA GLU A 170 8.86 1.88 -3.57
C GLU A 170 8.36 0.52 -4.03
N MET A 171 9.05 -0.02 -5.05
CA MET A 171 9.00 -1.42 -5.46
C MET A 171 10.27 -2.12 -5.01
N PHE A 172 10.16 -3.39 -4.65
CA PHE A 172 11.30 -4.26 -4.42
C PHE A 172 11.35 -5.34 -5.49
N VAL A 173 12.50 -5.46 -6.16
CA VAL A 173 12.81 -6.55 -7.08
C VAL A 173 13.63 -7.57 -6.33
N ILE A 174 13.11 -8.78 -6.19
CA ILE A 174 13.67 -9.81 -5.33
C ILE A 174 13.93 -11.06 -6.17
N LYS A 175 15.18 -11.49 -6.20
CA LYS A 175 15.59 -12.72 -6.87
C LYS A 175 15.22 -13.91 -6.00
N ILE A 176 14.30 -14.75 -6.42
CA ILE A 176 13.84 -15.89 -5.61
C ILE A 176 14.69 -17.14 -5.89
N ASN A 177 15.14 -17.33 -7.13
CA ASN A 177 16.10 -18.37 -7.53
C ASN A 177 17.08 -17.87 -8.59
N ALA A 178 17.78 -18.77 -9.29
CA ALA A 178 18.82 -18.40 -10.25
C ALA A 178 18.35 -17.45 -11.35
N ASP A 179 17.10 -17.58 -11.82
CA ASP A 179 16.59 -16.82 -12.96
C ASP A 179 15.27 -16.11 -12.66
N ASP A 180 14.51 -16.54 -11.66
CA ASP A 180 13.20 -15.97 -11.37
C ASP A 180 13.25 -14.77 -10.41
N LEU A 181 12.46 -13.76 -10.74
CA LEU A 181 12.23 -12.55 -9.97
C LEU A 181 10.80 -12.48 -9.41
N LEU A 182 10.68 -11.86 -8.25
CA LEU A 182 9.45 -11.41 -7.62
C LEU A 182 9.48 -9.87 -7.57
N LEU A 183 8.44 -9.23 -8.10
CA LEU A 183 8.20 -7.79 -7.96
C LEU A 183 7.22 -7.56 -6.82
N TYR A 184 7.68 -6.95 -5.74
CA TYR A 184 6.85 -6.63 -4.59
C TYR A 184 6.52 -5.14 -4.57
N ASN A 185 5.21 -4.82 -4.53
CA ASN A 185 4.63 -3.49 -4.65
C ASN A 185 5.08 -2.75 -5.92
N PRO A 186 4.71 -3.25 -7.11
CA PRO A 186 5.27 -2.74 -8.35
C PRO A 186 4.95 -1.26 -8.58
N VAL A 187 5.93 -0.56 -9.15
CA VAL A 187 5.80 0.84 -9.60
C VAL A 187 5.44 0.87 -11.08
N ARG A 188 5.33 2.07 -11.67
CA ARG A 188 5.06 2.20 -13.10
C ARG A 188 6.13 1.48 -13.95
N MET A 189 5.70 0.87 -15.06
CA MET A 189 6.57 0.14 -15.97
C MET A 189 6.76 0.89 -17.30
N HIS A 190 7.75 1.78 -17.34
CA HIS A 190 8.26 2.30 -18.61
C HIS A 190 9.19 1.27 -19.28
N LEU A 191 9.41 1.40 -20.60
CA LEU A 191 10.24 0.45 -21.35
C LEU A 191 11.64 0.26 -20.74
N GLU A 192 12.30 1.35 -20.33
CA GLU A 192 13.61 1.26 -19.69
C GLU A 192 13.60 0.54 -18.34
N MET A 193 12.49 0.60 -17.59
CA MET A 193 12.34 -0.15 -16.35
C MET A 193 12.15 -1.64 -16.65
N ILE A 194 11.35 -1.97 -17.67
CA ILE A 194 11.15 -3.34 -18.12
C ILE A 194 12.48 -3.95 -18.56
N ASP A 195 13.25 -3.24 -19.38
CA ASP A 195 14.59 -3.68 -19.84
C ASP A 195 15.54 -3.88 -18.66
N TRP A 196 15.54 -2.94 -17.70
CA TRP A 196 16.35 -3.04 -16.49
C TRP A 196 15.96 -4.26 -15.63
N ILE A 197 14.67 -4.58 -15.50
CA ILE A 197 14.21 -5.78 -14.79
C ILE A 197 14.64 -7.05 -15.54
N ASN A 198 14.44 -7.10 -16.86
CA ASN A 198 14.75 -8.27 -17.69
C ASN A 198 16.25 -8.62 -17.69
N GLN A 199 17.14 -7.64 -17.52
CA GLN A 199 18.58 -7.88 -17.35
C GLN A 199 18.94 -8.64 -16.06
N ARG A 200 18.03 -8.73 -15.08
CA ARG A 200 18.27 -9.37 -13.77
C ARG A 200 17.66 -10.77 -13.65
N GLY A 201 16.69 -11.08 -14.50
CA GLY A 201 15.98 -12.35 -14.50
C GLY A 201 14.57 -12.23 -15.08
N GLN A 202 13.87 -13.36 -15.14
CA GLN A 202 12.50 -13.47 -15.58
C GLN A 202 11.55 -13.11 -14.43
N VAL A 203 10.62 -12.18 -14.66
CA VAL A 203 9.55 -11.91 -13.68
C VAL A 203 8.59 -13.08 -13.64
N LYS A 204 8.58 -13.79 -12.51
CA LYS A 204 7.69 -14.93 -12.27
C LYS A 204 6.54 -14.58 -11.34
N TYR A 205 6.74 -13.64 -10.42
CA TYR A 205 5.71 -13.23 -9.47
C TYR A 205 5.57 -11.70 -9.44
N ILE A 206 4.32 -11.23 -9.43
CA ILE A 206 3.95 -9.85 -9.14
C ILE A 206 3.11 -9.89 -7.87
N VAL A 207 3.58 -9.22 -6.82
CA VAL A 207 2.95 -9.20 -5.50
C VAL A 207 2.55 -7.79 -5.16
N SER A 208 1.25 -7.54 -4.98
CA SER A 208 0.75 -6.26 -4.47
C SER A 208 0.82 -6.29 -2.94
N GLY A 209 1.62 -5.39 -2.34
CA GLY A 209 1.82 -5.35 -0.89
C GLY A 209 0.64 -4.78 -0.10
N SER A 210 -0.29 -4.11 -0.78
CA SER A 210 -1.47 -3.47 -0.18
C SER A 210 -2.60 -3.37 -1.20
N SER A 211 -3.83 -3.50 -0.74
CA SER A 211 -5.02 -3.26 -1.55
C SER A 211 -5.24 -1.79 -1.91
N ALA A 212 -4.55 -0.84 -1.28
CA ALA A 212 -4.65 0.59 -1.60
C ALA A 212 -3.71 1.03 -2.74
N HIS A 213 -2.53 0.42 -2.88
CA HIS A 213 -1.57 0.75 -3.95
C HIS A 213 -1.76 -0.12 -5.19
N THR A 214 -2.86 0.08 -5.89
CA THR A 214 -3.21 -0.68 -7.09
C THR A 214 -2.86 0.02 -8.40
N ASN A 215 -2.48 1.31 -8.36
CA ASN A 215 -2.33 2.18 -9.53
C ASN A 215 -1.45 1.60 -10.65
N HIS A 216 -0.39 0.88 -10.29
CA HIS A 216 0.59 0.35 -11.25
C HIS A 216 0.42 -1.15 -11.54
N LEU A 217 -0.47 -1.82 -10.81
CA LEU A 217 -0.63 -3.27 -10.93
C LEU A 217 -1.12 -3.69 -12.33
N PRO A 218 -2.12 -3.03 -12.96
CA PRO A 218 -2.56 -3.38 -14.31
C PRO A 218 -1.45 -3.23 -15.36
N GLY A 219 -0.70 -2.12 -15.33
CA GLY A 219 0.41 -1.88 -16.26
C GLY A 219 1.54 -2.89 -16.08
N THR A 220 1.82 -3.28 -14.84
CA THR A 220 2.84 -4.30 -14.54
C THR A 220 2.39 -5.69 -15.01
N ALA A 221 1.13 -6.06 -14.79
CA ALA A 221 0.57 -7.31 -15.27
C ALA A 221 0.59 -7.39 -16.81
N ALA A 222 0.36 -6.28 -17.50
CA ALA A 222 0.46 -6.20 -18.95
C ALA A 222 1.91 -6.32 -19.45
N ALA A 223 2.87 -5.72 -18.73
CA ALA A 223 4.30 -5.79 -19.07
C ALA A 223 4.89 -7.20 -18.89
N PHE A 224 4.38 -7.96 -17.91
CA PHE A 224 4.84 -9.32 -17.61
C PHE A 224 3.66 -10.31 -17.62
N PRO A 225 3.08 -10.62 -18.80
CA PRO A 225 1.80 -11.31 -18.90
C PRO A 225 1.79 -12.72 -18.28
N ASN A 226 2.96 -13.38 -18.27
CA ASN A 226 3.14 -14.74 -17.76
C ASN A 226 3.43 -14.81 -16.25
N ALA A 227 3.62 -13.68 -15.58
CA ALA A 227 3.95 -13.66 -14.16
C ALA A 227 2.72 -13.97 -13.29
N ILE A 228 2.87 -14.79 -12.27
CA ILE A 228 1.83 -15.10 -11.28
C ILE A 228 1.50 -13.83 -10.49
N ILE A 229 0.23 -13.46 -10.42
CA ILE A 229 -0.25 -12.28 -9.68
C ILE A 229 -0.79 -12.72 -8.31
N ILE A 230 -0.25 -12.11 -7.26
CA ILE A 230 -0.65 -12.32 -5.86
C ILE A 230 -1.11 -10.98 -5.29
N CYS A 231 -2.37 -10.85 -4.90
CA CYS A 231 -2.90 -9.61 -4.32
C CYS A 231 -4.08 -9.87 -3.36
N ALA A 232 -4.60 -8.83 -2.71
CA ALA A 232 -5.84 -8.94 -1.94
C ALA A 232 -7.06 -9.00 -2.87
N SER A 233 -8.15 -9.56 -2.39
CA SER A 233 -9.44 -9.62 -3.10
C SER A 233 -9.94 -8.23 -3.51
N ALA A 234 -9.75 -7.21 -2.68
CA ALA A 234 -10.11 -5.83 -3.03
C ALA A 234 -9.21 -5.22 -4.12
N ALA A 235 -7.92 -5.58 -4.14
CA ALA A 235 -6.98 -5.15 -5.17
C ALA A 235 -7.32 -5.78 -6.52
N ASP A 236 -7.57 -7.10 -6.51
CA ASP A 236 -8.00 -7.87 -7.68
C ASP A 236 -9.26 -7.29 -8.31
N ALA A 237 -10.30 -7.03 -7.49
CA ALA A 237 -11.55 -6.44 -7.96
C ALA A 237 -11.35 -5.03 -8.56
N LYS A 238 -10.52 -4.19 -7.93
CA LYS A 238 -10.18 -2.84 -8.44
C LYS A 238 -9.52 -2.90 -9.81
N CYS A 239 -8.55 -3.80 -9.96
CA CYS A 239 -7.78 -3.93 -11.19
C CYS A 239 -8.56 -4.62 -12.32
N GLN A 240 -9.40 -5.60 -12.02
CA GLN A 240 -10.29 -6.21 -13.02
C GLN A 240 -11.30 -5.20 -13.58
N ALA A 241 -11.76 -4.25 -12.77
CA ALA A 241 -12.66 -3.19 -13.21
C ALA A 241 -12.04 -2.26 -14.28
N VAL A 242 -10.72 -2.27 -14.46
CA VAL A 242 -10.00 -1.55 -15.52
C VAL A 242 -9.37 -2.51 -16.55
N GLY A 243 -9.79 -3.77 -16.58
CA GLY A 243 -9.41 -4.74 -17.60
C GLY A 243 -8.14 -5.55 -17.30
N MET A 244 -7.57 -5.47 -16.08
CA MET A 244 -6.52 -6.40 -15.69
C MET A 244 -7.08 -7.82 -15.66
N ARG A 245 -6.29 -8.80 -16.11
CA ARG A 245 -6.65 -10.20 -15.89
C ARG A 245 -6.74 -10.48 -14.39
N PRO A 246 -7.54 -11.47 -13.97
CA PRO A 246 -7.64 -11.78 -12.57
C PRO A 246 -6.32 -12.28 -11.97
N ALA A 247 -6.16 -12.07 -10.67
CA ALA A 247 -5.06 -12.63 -9.90
C ALA A 247 -5.08 -14.16 -9.88
N ASP A 248 -3.90 -14.75 -9.70
CA ASP A 248 -3.71 -16.20 -9.57
C ASP A 248 -3.97 -16.65 -8.12
N TYR A 249 -3.51 -15.82 -7.16
CA TYR A 249 -3.67 -16.06 -5.73
C TYR A 249 -4.20 -14.84 -4.99
N LEU A 250 -5.09 -15.09 -4.02
CA LEU A 250 -5.65 -14.07 -3.14
C LEU A 250 -5.18 -14.30 -1.71
N TYR A 251 -4.38 -13.38 -1.18
CA TYR A 251 -3.71 -13.57 0.11
C TYR A 251 -4.61 -13.26 1.33
N ASP A 252 -5.74 -12.62 1.11
CA ASP A 252 -6.73 -12.34 2.16
C ASP A 252 -7.74 -13.46 2.35
N LEU A 253 -7.68 -14.49 1.50
CA LEU A 253 -8.43 -15.73 1.66
C LEU A 253 -7.60 -16.75 2.45
N HIS A 254 -8.08 -17.09 3.63
CA HIS A 254 -7.46 -18.06 4.54
C HIS A 254 -8.21 -19.40 4.48
N GLU A 255 -7.49 -20.51 4.67
CA GLU A 255 -8.06 -21.87 4.51
C GLU A 255 -9.09 -22.25 5.58
N ASP A 256 -9.10 -21.53 6.71
CA ASP A 256 -10.06 -21.67 7.79
C ASP A 256 -11.42 -21.04 7.46
N GLU A 257 -11.56 -20.35 6.32
CA GLU A 257 -12.75 -19.62 5.93
C GLU A 257 -13.42 -20.24 4.69
N PRO A 258 -14.76 -20.37 4.66
CA PRO A 258 -15.46 -20.87 3.49
C PRO A 258 -15.28 -19.90 2.31
N LEU A 259 -14.64 -20.39 1.23
CA LEU A 259 -14.38 -19.59 0.03
C LEU A 259 -15.70 -19.27 -0.70
N PRO A 260 -15.97 -18.00 -1.04
CA PRO A 260 -17.08 -17.67 -1.93
C PRO A 260 -16.93 -18.37 -3.29
N LYS A 261 -18.04 -18.80 -3.89
CA LYS A 261 -18.03 -19.53 -5.17
C LYS A 261 -17.26 -18.81 -6.29
N SER A 262 -17.26 -17.48 -6.28
CA SER A 262 -16.53 -16.62 -7.22
C SER A 262 -15.01 -16.75 -7.15
N TYR A 263 -14.47 -17.41 -6.11
CA TYR A 263 -13.04 -17.56 -5.87
C TYR A 263 -12.58 -19.02 -5.88
N LEU A 264 -13.44 -19.98 -6.23
CA LEU A 264 -13.10 -21.42 -6.18
C LEU A 264 -11.95 -21.82 -7.12
N HIS A 265 -11.69 -21.04 -8.16
CA HIS A 265 -10.58 -21.24 -9.09
C HIS A 265 -9.33 -20.44 -8.72
N ARG A 266 -9.33 -19.72 -7.59
CA ARG A 266 -8.18 -18.95 -7.09
C ARG A 266 -7.49 -19.73 -5.99
N GLY A 267 -6.16 -19.66 -5.95
CA GLY A 267 -5.42 -20.18 -4.81
C GLY A 267 -5.49 -19.22 -3.61
N THR A 268 -5.37 -19.79 -2.41
CA THR A 268 -5.33 -19.06 -1.13
C THR A 268 -3.92 -18.55 -0.81
N MET A 269 -3.77 -17.85 0.32
CA MET A 269 -2.46 -17.47 0.87
C MET A 269 -1.49 -18.66 1.01
N LYS A 270 -1.98 -19.81 1.47
CA LYS A 270 -1.12 -20.99 1.63
C LYS A 270 -0.58 -21.44 0.28
N HIS A 271 -1.43 -21.53 -0.74
CA HIS A 271 -1.00 -21.86 -2.09
C HIS A 271 0.00 -20.84 -2.64
N ALA A 272 -0.18 -19.54 -2.37
CA ALA A 272 0.76 -18.49 -2.75
C ALA A 272 2.14 -18.69 -2.09
N THR A 273 2.15 -19.04 -0.80
CA THR A 273 3.39 -19.29 -0.04
C THR A 273 4.08 -20.58 -0.50
N ASP A 274 3.31 -21.65 -0.72
CA ASP A 274 3.81 -22.92 -1.23
C ASP A 274 4.42 -22.74 -2.63
N ALA A 275 3.81 -21.92 -3.49
CA ALA A 275 4.32 -21.61 -4.82
C ALA A 275 5.69 -20.89 -4.78
N LEU A 276 6.05 -20.23 -3.67
CA LEU A 276 7.36 -19.61 -3.47
C LEU A 276 8.43 -20.61 -2.99
N ASN A 277 8.07 -21.87 -2.74
CA ASN A 277 8.98 -22.97 -2.39
C ASN A 277 9.98 -22.63 -1.25
N GLY A 278 9.54 -21.85 -0.27
CA GLY A 278 10.36 -21.44 0.87
C GLY A 278 11.41 -20.36 0.57
N GLN A 279 11.53 -19.88 -0.67
CA GLN A 279 12.45 -18.79 -1.06
C GLN A 279 11.98 -17.43 -0.53
N ALA A 280 10.66 -17.31 -0.36
CA ALA A 280 10.01 -16.18 0.26
C ALA A 280 8.81 -16.65 1.08
N LYS A 281 8.41 -15.86 2.08
CA LYS A 281 7.22 -16.09 2.90
C LYS A 281 6.32 -14.87 2.89
N LEU A 282 5.01 -15.11 2.86
CA LEU A 282 3.98 -14.08 2.83
C LEU A 282 3.19 -14.10 4.14
N PHE A 283 2.91 -12.93 4.70
CA PHE A 283 2.10 -12.80 5.92
C PHE A 283 1.07 -11.70 5.74
N HIS A 284 -0.21 -12.06 5.67
CA HIS A 284 -1.29 -11.09 5.60
C HIS A 284 -1.60 -10.56 7.00
N VAL A 285 -1.67 -9.24 7.14
CA VAL A 285 -1.95 -8.56 8.39
C VAL A 285 -3.45 -8.59 8.68
N ARG A 286 -3.90 -9.65 9.35
CA ARG A 286 -5.30 -9.79 9.78
C ARG A 286 -5.70 -8.64 10.71
N GLY A 287 -6.79 -7.96 10.37
CA GLY A 287 -7.31 -6.81 11.14
C GLY A 287 -6.99 -5.46 10.52
N ASP A 288 -6.02 -5.40 9.60
CA ASP A 288 -5.91 -4.28 8.67
C ASP A 288 -7.01 -4.39 7.61
N VAL A 289 -8.17 -3.83 7.94
CA VAL A 289 -9.30 -3.81 7.03
C VAL A 289 -9.15 -2.74 5.95
N MET A 290 -8.39 -1.66 6.16
CA MET A 290 -8.36 -0.56 5.18
C MET A 290 -7.43 -0.87 4.01
N THR A 291 -6.21 -1.28 4.32
CA THR A 291 -5.16 -1.51 3.32
C THR A 291 -4.98 -2.99 3.02
N GLN A 292 -5.47 -3.89 3.87
CA GLN A 292 -5.28 -5.35 3.72
C GLN A 292 -3.80 -5.67 3.47
N SER A 293 -2.90 -5.12 4.27
CA SER A 293 -1.47 -5.13 3.99
C SER A 293 -0.89 -6.54 4.07
N LEU A 294 0.12 -6.76 3.24
CA LEU A 294 0.85 -8.01 3.13
C LEU A 294 2.31 -7.76 3.47
N LEU A 295 2.88 -8.53 4.41
CA LEU A 295 4.31 -8.59 4.64
C LEU A 295 4.95 -9.66 3.77
N LEU A 296 6.15 -9.38 3.28
CA LEU A 296 6.99 -10.34 2.55
C LEU A 296 8.30 -10.53 3.30
N LEU A 297 8.73 -11.77 3.55
CA LEU A 297 10.07 -12.10 4.07
C LEU A 297 10.85 -12.84 2.98
N ALA A 298 11.97 -12.27 2.53
CA ALA A 298 12.87 -12.90 1.56
C ALA A 298 14.33 -12.55 1.86
N HIS A 299 15.24 -13.52 1.76
CA HIS A 299 16.68 -13.37 2.08
C HIS A 299 16.95 -12.70 3.43
N GLY A 300 16.15 -13.01 4.46
CA GLY A 300 16.28 -12.40 5.78
C GLY A 300 15.81 -10.95 5.89
N HIS A 301 15.15 -10.42 4.86
CA HIS A 301 14.60 -9.06 4.83
C HIS A 301 13.08 -9.10 4.78
N LEU A 302 12.43 -8.37 5.68
CA LEU A 302 10.99 -8.15 5.71
C LEU A 302 10.67 -6.86 4.96
N PHE A 303 9.68 -6.93 4.10
CA PHE A 303 9.15 -5.83 3.33
C PHE A 303 7.70 -5.63 3.76
N GLU A 304 7.29 -4.38 3.90
CA GLU A 304 5.92 -3.99 4.21
C GLU A 304 5.47 -2.86 3.29
N VAL A 305 4.16 -2.70 3.20
CA VAL A 305 3.49 -1.61 2.51
C VAL A 305 2.31 -1.19 3.35
N ASP A 306 2.09 0.12 3.48
CA ASP A 306 0.93 0.73 4.15
C ASP A 306 0.71 0.37 5.62
N LEU A 307 1.70 -0.23 6.31
CA LEU A 307 1.56 -0.50 7.73
C LEU A 307 2.06 0.65 8.60
N VAL A 308 3.07 1.39 8.14
CA VAL A 308 3.66 2.44 8.98
C VAL A 308 3.93 3.75 8.25
N TYR A 309 2.98 4.67 8.39
CA TYR A 309 3.13 6.06 7.99
C TYR A 309 3.89 6.85 9.08
N SER A 310 5.13 7.27 8.82
CA SER A 310 5.86 8.19 9.71
C SER A 310 6.42 9.37 8.94
N SER A 311 6.40 10.57 9.54
CA SER A 311 6.85 11.81 8.91
C SER A 311 8.38 12.01 8.89
N SER A 312 9.19 11.02 9.28
CA SER A 312 10.63 11.21 9.56
C SER A 312 11.59 10.41 8.65
N ASP A 313 11.17 10.10 7.43
CA ASP A 313 11.78 9.07 6.57
C ASP A 313 13.17 9.39 5.97
N GLU A 314 13.73 10.59 6.13
CA GLU A 314 15.00 10.92 5.46
C GLU A 314 16.28 10.68 6.28
N THR A 315 16.21 10.50 7.61
CA THR A 315 17.45 10.50 8.46
C THR A 315 17.71 9.23 9.27
N LYS A 316 16.83 8.22 9.30
CA LYS A 316 16.97 7.05 10.19
C LYS A 316 17.06 5.70 9.47
N ARG A 317 17.97 5.60 8.50
CA ARG A 317 18.09 4.42 7.61
C ARG A 317 18.67 3.15 8.23
N GLU A 318 19.32 3.21 9.39
CA GLU A 318 19.87 2.01 10.04
C GLU A 318 19.77 2.19 11.56
N SER A 319 18.87 1.46 12.22
CA SER A 319 18.94 1.31 13.67
C SER A 319 19.03 -0.17 14.01
N ASN A 320 20.06 -0.54 14.76
CA ASN A 320 20.23 -1.87 15.34
C ASN A 320 19.00 -2.17 16.23
N PHE A 321 18.30 -3.27 15.95
CA PHE A 321 17.17 -3.71 16.75
C PHE A 321 17.56 -4.92 17.59
N GLU A 322 17.43 -4.80 18.91
CA GLU A 322 17.43 -5.93 19.84
C GLU A 322 16.05 -6.57 19.86
N THR A 323 15.98 -7.85 19.55
CA THR A 323 14.74 -8.64 19.53
C THR A 323 14.28 -8.96 20.95
N GLY A 324 13.47 -8.08 21.53
CA GLY A 324 12.67 -8.33 22.73
C GLY A 324 11.20 -8.00 22.44
N SER A 325 10.28 -8.69 23.11
CA SER A 325 8.82 -8.68 22.97
C SER A 325 8.12 -7.33 23.22
N SER A 326 8.58 -6.28 22.56
CA SER A 326 8.10 -4.92 22.70
C SER A 326 7.24 -4.58 21.49
N ILE A 327 6.08 -3.97 21.72
CA ILE A 327 5.25 -3.35 20.68
C ILE A 327 6.05 -2.16 20.14
N ILE A 328 6.45 -2.19 18.87
CA ILE A 328 7.25 -1.13 18.25
C ILE A 328 6.37 -0.31 17.31
N HIS A 329 6.34 1.00 17.56
CA HIS A 329 5.85 2.02 16.63
C HIS A 329 7.04 2.56 15.83
N SER A 330 7.11 2.35 14.50
CA SER A 330 7.75 3.29 13.55
C SER A 330 7.96 2.73 12.14
N GLY A 331 7.65 3.59 11.15
CA GLY A 331 8.35 3.92 9.89
C GLY A 331 8.75 2.80 8.94
N HIS A 332 8.40 2.97 7.65
CA HIS A 332 8.79 2.13 6.53
C HIS A 332 10.24 1.62 6.62
N ARG A 333 10.39 0.32 6.89
CA ARG A 333 11.69 -0.32 7.13
C ARG A 333 11.75 -1.68 6.47
N LEU A 334 12.90 -1.93 5.87
CA LEU A 334 13.40 -3.26 5.55
C LEU A 334 13.79 -3.91 6.90
N PHE A 335 13.00 -4.85 7.42
CA PHE A 335 13.38 -5.50 8.68
C PHE A 335 14.37 -6.62 8.37
N THR A 336 15.64 -6.44 8.68
CA THR A 336 16.58 -7.57 8.67
C THR A 336 16.25 -8.46 9.88
N HIS A 337 15.55 -9.56 9.64
CA HIS A 337 15.37 -10.59 10.66
C HIS A 337 16.71 -11.32 10.84
N ALA A 338 17.50 -10.90 11.82
CA ALA A 338 18.50 -11.79 12.40
C ALA A 338 17.75 -12.90 13.14
N PHE A 339 17.98 -14.15 12.76
CA PHE A 339 17.56 -15.30 13.55
C PHE A 339 18.16 -15.16 14.95
N VAL A 340 17.37 -14.73 15.93
CA VAL A 340 17.67 -15.08 17.32
C VAL A 340 17.25 -16.51 17.51
N SER A 341 18.27 -17.32 17.75
CA SER A 341 18.27 -18.72 18.08
C SER A 341 17.15 -19.09 19.06
N GLU A 342 16.18 -19.87 18.59
CA GLU A 342 15.63 -20.91 19.45
C GLU A 342 16.34 -22.21 19.15
N LYS A 343 16.90 -22.76 20.22
CA LYS A 343 17.60 -24.04 20.29
C LYS A 343 16.75 -25.14 19.68
N VAL A 344 17.01 -25.47 18.42
CA VAL A 344 16.70 -26.81 17.91
C VAL A 344 17.75 -27.75 18.50
N LYS A 345 17.46 -28.31 19.67
CA LYS A 345 17.95 -29.65 19.98
C LYS A 345 17.05 -30.63 19.23
N VAL A 346 17.58 -31.18 18.15
CA VAL A 346 17.02 -32.38 17.53
C VAL A 346 17.16 -33.54 18.52
N ARG A 347 16.02 -34.06 18.99
CA ARG A 347 15.80 -35.51 19.04
C ARG A 347 14.60 -35.80 18.15
#